data_AF-A0A1M4EDL6-F1
#
_entry.id   AF-A0A1M4EDL6-F1
#
_cell.length_a   1.000
_cell.length_b   1.000
_cell.length_c   1.000
_cell.angle_alpha   90.00
_cell.angle_beta   90.00
_cell.angle_gamma   90.00
#
_symmetry.space_group_name_H-M   'P 1'
#
loop_
_entity.id
_entity.type
_entity.pdbx_description
1 polymer ?
#
loop_
_entity_poly.entity_id
_entity_poly.type
_entity_poly.pdbx_seq_one_letter_code
_entity_poly.pdbx_strand_id
1 'polypeptide(L)'
;MHPRALATARRHRLRLDPHATAHLGDTVRAGDLVVAVCDSAYEQLPARPPLHWSVPDPVRAGTDDAFERAYSDLAGRVDRLVTALTSQPPAAPKDTP
;
A
#
# COMPACT_ATOMS: atom_id res chain seq x y z
N MET A 1 -12.69 -0.56 -9.09
CA MET A 1 -11.79 -1.58 -8.49
C MET A 1 -11.93 -2.92 -9.22
N HIS A 2 -10.89 -3.78 -9.27
CA HIS A 2 -10.94 -5.07 -10.01
C HIS A 2 -11.78 -6.14 -9.26
N PRO A 3 -12.69 -6.89 -9.91
CA PRO A 3 -13.58 -7.86 -9.24
C PRO A 3 -12.85 -8.96 -8.45
N ARG A 4 -11.74 -9.50 -8.99
CA ARG A 4 -10.94 -10.51 -8.27
C ARG A 4 -10.24 -9.95 -7.04
N ALA A 5 -9.91 -8.66 -7.01
CA ALA A 5 -9.35 -8.04 -5.81
C ALA A 5 -10.39 -7.97 -4.69
N LEU A 6 -11.63 -7.62 -5.03
CA LEU A 6 -12.76 -7.64 -4.10
C LEU A 6 -13.07 -9.06 -3.60
N ALA A 7 -13.05 -10.06 -4.48
CA ALA A 7 -13.26 -11.45 -4.11
C ALA A 7 -12.17 -11.96 -3.14
N THR A 8 -10.91 -11.64 -3.44
CA THR A 8 -9.75 -11.96 -2.59
C THR A 8 -9.87 -11.30 -1.22
N ALA A 9 -10.13 -10.00 -1.16
CA ALA A 9 -10.34 -9.28 0.09
C ALA A 9 -11.46 -9.90 0.94
N ARG A 10 -12.58 -10.27 0.31
CA ARG A 10 -13.71 -10.91 1.00
C ARG A 10 -13.34 -12.27 1.59
N ARG A 11 -12.53 -13.09 0.91
CA ARG A 11 -12.03 -14.37 1.46
C ARG A 11 -11.21 -14.15 2.73
N HIS A 12 -10.47 -13.05 2.80
CA HIS A 12 -9.69 -12.64 3.97
C HIS A 12 -10.43 -11.74 4.95
N ARG A 13 -11.76 -11.59 4.81
CA ARG A 13 -12.61 -10.75 5.66
C ARG A 13 -12.22 -9.26 5.68
N LEU A 14 -11.48 -8.81 4.66
CA LEU A 14 -11.17 -7.41 4.45
C LEU A 14 -12.33 -6.74 3.70
N ARG A 15 -12.87 -5.66 4.26
CA ARG A 15 -13.90 -4.84 3.60
C ARG A 15 -13.23 -3.79 2.73
N LEU A 16 -13.42 -3.90 1.43
CA LEU A 16 -13.02 -2.87 0.46
C LEU A 16 -14.27 -2.23 -0.11
N ASP A 17 -14.32 -0.90 -0.11
CA ASP A 17 -15.33 -0.16 -0.86
C ASP A 17 -14.90 -0.09 -2.33
N PRO A 18 -15.67 -0.68 -3.27
CA PRO A 18 -15.33 -0.68 -4.69
C PRO A 18 -15.30 0.72 -5.33
N HIS A 19 -15.88 1.72 -4.69
CA HIS A 19 -15.97 3.11 -5.15
C HIS A 19 -14.94 4.04 -4.49
N ALA A 20 -14.21 3.58 -3.46
CA ALA A 20 -13.32 4.41 -2.67
C ALA A 20 -11.92 4.66 -3.30
N THR A 21 -11.74 4.46 -4.59
CA THR A 21 -10.48 4.84 -5.25
C THR A 21 -10.41 6.36 -5.39
N ALA A 22 -9.32 6.97 -4.94
CA ALA A 22 -9.10 8.41 -5.02
C ALA A 22 -7.79 8.75 -5.72
N HIS A 23 -7.70 9.96 -6.26
CA HIS A 23 -6.45 10.47 -6.82
C HIS A 23 -5.49 10.87 -5.70
N LEU A 24 -4.19 10.66 -5.91
CA LEU A 24 -3.15 10.92 -4.90
C LEU A 24 -3.20 12.36 -4.38
N GLY A 25 -3.30 13.33 -5.29
CA GLY A 25 -3.34 14.76 -4.97
C GLY A 25 -4.53 15.18 -4.11
N ASP A 26 -5.60 14.38 -4.09
CA ASP A 26 -6.81 14.67 -3.31
C ASP A 26 -6.74 14.06 -1.89
N THR A 27 -5.75 13.19 -1.64
CA THR A 27 -5.70 12.36 -0.42
C THR A 27 -4.48 12.64 0.45
N VAL A 28 -3.30 12.78 -0.15
CA VAL A 28 -2.02 12.86 0.57
C VAL A 28 -1.82 14.23 1.21
N ARG A 29 -1.37 14.23 2.47
CA ARG A 29 -1.02 15.42 3.25
C ARG A 29 0.47 15.41 3.64
N ALA A 30 0.96 16.58 4.04
CA ALA A 30 2.30 16.69 4.60
C ALA A 30 2.43 15.82 5.85
N GLY A 31 3.49 15.01 5.91
CA GLY A 31 3.76 14.08 7.01
C GLY A 31 3.22 12.65 6.81
N ASP A 32 2.42 12.40 5.76
CA ASP A 32 1.95 11.06 5.44
C ASP A 32 3.10 10.16 4.99
N LEU A 33 3.09 8.90 5.46
CA LEU A 33 3.95 7.85 4.91
C LEU A 33 3.30 7.26 3.66
N VAL A 34 3.90 7.52 2.49
CA VAL A 34 3.44 6.98 1.21
C VAL A 34 4.25 5.74 0.84
N VAL A 35 3.57 4.67 0.42
CA VAL A 35 4.19 3.44 -0.09
C VAL A 35 3.75 3.21 -1.53
N ALA A 36 4.68 3.20 -2.47
CA ALA A 36 4.41 2.79 -3.85
C ALA A 36 4.48 1.27 -3.97
N VAL A 37 3.44 0.62 -4.48
CA VAL A 37 3.35 -0.86 -4.53
C VAL A 37 3.72 -1.48 -5.89
N CYS A 38 4.09 -0.66 -6.87
CA CYS A 38 4.67 -1.14 -8.12
C CYS A 38 5.60 -0.08 -8.71
N ASP A 39 6.46 -0.49 -9.62
CA ASP A 39 7.45 0.38 -10.27
C ASP A 39 6.75 1.51 -11.04
N SER A 40 5.68 1.18 -11.78
CA SER A 40 4.89 2.19 -12.52
C SER A 40 4.27 3.23 -11.60
N ALA A 41 3.77 2.83 -10.42
CA ALA A 41 3.27 3.79 -9.44
C ALA A 41 4.41 4.65 -8.88
N TYR A 42 5.54 4.04 -8.54
CA TYR A 42 6.71 4.74 -7.99
C TYR A 42 7.25 5.82 -8.94
N GLU A 43 7.30 5.53 -10.24
CA GLU A 43 7.77 6.46 -11.27
C GLU A 43 6.83 7.65 -11.52
N GLN A 44 5.53 7.47 -11.29
CA GLN A 44 4.51 8.50 -11.53
C GLN A 44 4.33 9.48 -10.36
N LEU A 45 4.99 9.23 -9.22
CA LEU A 45 4.82 10.08 -8.05
C LEU A 45 5.61 11.39 -8.21
N PRO A 46 4.97 12.56 -7.93
CA PRO A 46 5.61 13.87 -8.10
C PRO A 46 6.81 14.08 -7.16
N ALA A 47 6.83 13.39 -6.02
CA ALA A 47 7.99 13.21 -5.17
C ALA A 47 8.17 11.71 -4.92
N ARG A 48 9.40 11.18 -5.05
CA ARG A 48 9.66 9.75 -4.85
C ARG A 48 9.40 9.41 -3.37
N PRO A 49 8.43 8.54 -3.06
CA PRO A 49 8.19 8.14 -1.69
C PRO A 49 9.42 7.39 -1.16
N PRO A 50 9.66 7.41 0.16
CA PRO A 50 10.78 6.68 0.73
C PRO A 50 10.62 5.16 0.58
N LEU A 51 9.39 4.66 0.38
CA LEU A 51 9.10 3.24 0.33
C LEU A 51 8.50 2.82 -1.01
N HIS A 52 9.13 1.80 -1.59
CA HIS A 52 8.69 1.14 -2.80
C HIS A 52 8.73 -0.37 -2.61
N TRP A 53 7.63 -1.02 -2.95
CA TRP A 53 7.44 -2.45 -2.89
C TRP A 53 7.12 -2.92 -4.31
N SER A 54 8.02 -3.64 -4.97
CA SER A 54 7.71 -4.22 -6.29
C SER A 54 6.80 -5.44 -6.16
N VAL A 55 5.48 -5.21 -6.07
CA VAL A 55 4.47 -6.28 -6.08
C VAL A 55 4.07 -6.58 -7.53
N PRO A 56 4.15 -7.84 -8.00
CA PRO A 56 3.72 -8.20 -9.35
C PRO A 56 2.25 -7.86 -9.60
N ASP A 57 1.94 -7.25 -10.74
CA ASP A 57 0.56 -6.92 -11.12
C ASP A 57 -0.25 -8.21 -11.36
N PRO A 58 -1.25 -8.51 -10.51
CA PRO A 58 -2.04 -9.73 -10.64
C PRO A 58 -3.00 -9.69 -11.84
N VAL A 59 -3.31 -8.51 -12.38
CA VAL A 59 -4.21 -8.37 -13.55
C VAL A 59 -3.56 -8.98 -14.79
N ARG A 60 -2.24 -8.84 -14.95
CA ARG A 60 -1.49 -9.43 -16.08
C ARG A 60 -1.60 -10.95 -16.15
N ALA A 61 -1.57 -11.61 -14.99
CA ALA A 61 -1.73 -13.07 -14.92
C ALA A 61 -3.20 -13.50 -14.96
N GLY A 62 -4.11 -12.69 -14.39
CA GLY A 62 -5.55 -12.92 -14.50
C GLY A 62 -6.09 -14.14 -13.74
N THR A 63 -5.30 -14.76 -12.85
CA THR A 63 -5.68 -15.95 -12.08
C THR A 63 -5.92 -15.63 -10.62
N ASP A 64 -6.80 -16.38 -9.95
CA ASP A 64 -7.09 -16.20 -8.52
C ASP A 64 -5.83 -16.34 -7.66
N ASP A 65 -4.93 -17.26 -8.01
CA ASP A 65 -3.64 -17.43 -7.32
C ASP A 65 -2.73 -16.19 -7.44
N ALA A 66 -2.78 -15.48 -8.57
CA ALA A 66 -2.00 -14.24 -8.72
C ALA A 66 -2.53 -13.15 -7.79
N PHE A 67 -3.85 -13.03 -7.65
CA PHE A 67 -4.45 -12.11 -6.69
C PHE A 67 -4.15 -12.52 -5.24
N GLU A 68 -4.12 -13.81 -4.92
CA GLU A 68 -3.75 -14.25 -3.57
C GLU A 68 -2.28 -14.03 -3.23
N ARG A 69 -1.38 -14.22 -4.21
CA ARG A 69 0.04 -13.89 -4.03
C ARG A 69 0.23 -12.39 -3.77
N ALA A 70 -0.43 -11.54 -4.56
CA ALA A 70 -0.37 -10.09 -4.36
C ALA A 70 -0.93 -9.68 -3.00
N TYR A 71 -2.06 -10.26 -2.57
CA TYR A 71 -2.62 -10.03 -1.24
C TYR A 71 -1.65 -10.45 -0.12
N SER A 72 -1.12 -11.67 -0.18
CA SER A 72 -0.25 -12.22 0.87
C SER A 72 1.06 -11.44 0.99
N ASP A 73 1.63 -11.00 -0.13
CA ASP A 73 2.83 -10.17 -0.16
C ASP A 73 2.56 -8.80 0.49
N LEU A 74 1.48 -8.13 0.08
CA LEU A 74 1.07 -6.84 0.67
C LEU A 74 0.77 -6.96 2.17
N ALA A 75 -0.02 -7.95 2.58
CA ALA A 75 -0.38 -8.15 3.98
C ALA A 75 0.86 -8.34 4.86
N GLY A 76 1.77 -9.25 4.46
CA GLY A 76 2.99 -9.49 5.22
C GLY A 76 3.92 -8.27 5.28
N ARG A 77 3.96 -7.42 4.24
CA ARG A 77 4.76 -6.18 4.28
C ARG A 77 4.12 -5.11 5.16
N VAL A 78 2.79 -4.99 5.14
CA VAL A 78 2.03 -4.11 6.04
C VAL A 78 2.26 -4.52 7.50
N ASP A 79 2.20 -5.81 7.84
CA ASP A 79 2.43 -6.29 9.21
C ASP A 79 3.84 -5.93 9.73
N ARG A 80 4.87 -6.11 8.90
CA ARG A 80 6.24 -5.72 9.22
C ARG A 80 6.38 -4.20 9.38
N LEU A 81 5.72 -3.44 8.50
CA LEU A 81 5.73 -1.97 8.57
C LEU A 81 5.08 -1.47 9.86
N VAL A 82 3.91 -2.00 10.22
CA VAL A 82 3.23 -1.67 11.49
C VAL A 82 4.14 -1.96 12.67
N THR A 83 4.76 -3.15 12.70
CA THR A 83 5.69 -3.54 13.77
C THR A 83 6.85 -2.55 13.90
N ALA A 84 7.46 -2.14 12.78
CA ALA A 84 8.56 -1.18 12.78
C ALA A 84 8.14 0.21 13.28
N LEU A 85 6.97 0.68 12.87
CA LEU A 85 6.43 1.99 13.29
C LEU A 85 6.07 2.01 14.78
N THR A 86 5.53 0.92 15.33
CA THR A 86 5.15 0.85 16.74
C THR A 86 6.33 0.57 17.67
N SER A 87 7.43 0.03 17.13
CA SER A 87 8.65 -0.22 17.90
C SER A 87 9.58 1.00 17.99
N GLN A 88 9.32 2.04 17.20
CA GLN A 88 10.10 3.28 17.24
C GLN A 88 9.64 4.15 18.43
N PRO A 89 10.52 4.48 19.40
CA PRO A 89 10.17 5.43 20.45
C PRO A 89 9.79 6.79 19.83
N PRO A 90 8.89 7.58 20.47
CA PRO A 90 8.44 8.85 19.92
C PRO A 90 9.65 9.73 19.61
N ALA A 91 9.69 10.27 18.38
CA ALA A 91 10.76 11.19 17.99
C ALA A 91 10.78 12.37 18.95
N ALA A 92 11.93 12.62 19.58
CA ALA A 92 12.12 13.79 20.43
C ALA A 92 11.79 15.05 19.62
N PRO A 93 11.14 16.07 20.24
CA PRO A 93 10.87 17.32 19.55
C PRO A 93 12.18 17.90 19.01
N LYS A 94 12.19 18.25 17.73
CA LYS A 94 13.31 18.99 17.14
C LYS A 94 13.19 20.43 17.63
N ASP A 95 13.83 20.73 18.76
CA ASP A 95 14.07 22.11 19.19
C ASP A 95 14.79 22.82 18.06
N THR A 96 14.10 23.77 17.42
CA THR A 96 14.70 24.67 16.43
C THR A 96 14.85 26.02 17.14
N PRO A 97 16.06 26.59 17.21
CA PRO A 97 16.36 27.82 17.94
C PRO A 97 15.70 29.07 17.31
#